data_AF-A0A954E9T8-F1
#
_entry.id   AF-A0A954E9T8-F1
#
_cell.length_a   1.000
_cell.length_b   1.000
_cell.length_c   1.000
_cell.angle_alpha   90.00
_cell.angle_beta   90.00
_cell.angle_gamma   90.00
#
_symmetry.space_group_name_H-M   'P 1'
#
loop_
_entity.id
_entity.type
_entity.pdbx_description
1 polymer ?
#
loop_
_entity_poly.entity_id
_entity_poly.type
_entity_poly.pdbx_seq_one_letter_code
_entity_poly.pdbx_strand_id
1 'polypeptide(L)'
;MPIPCTRCHAVFEPTDSIGSDFRFCQDCWERECSRWWWSVIVALALPEDQDLMTEHDLPRIFNPDGTAENPKDIVGSRKPALHLVPPSANILEAVVFGHGADKYGGAYNWRVKPVRTSIYISAAMRHLAQWLDGQNDDAESGISHLAHARACLAILIDAQTTASLIDDRPSVGKSASLIQKHTKAVSLTSPPQLR
;
A
#
# COMPACT_ATOMS: atom_id res chain seq x y z
N MET A 1 -31.12 -26.03 -35.32
CA MET A 1 -32.12 -26.99 -34.83
C MET A 1 -31.83 -27.17 -33.35
N PRO A 2 -32.86 -27.10 -32.48
CA PRO A 2 -32.70 -27.27 -31.05
C PRO A 2 -32.12 -28.65 -30.72
N ILE A 3 -31.29 -28.72 -29.69
CA ILE A 3 -30.58 -29.94 -29.27
C ILE A 3 -30.76 -30.15 -27.76
N PRO A 4 -30.79 -31.42 -27.29
CA PRO A 4 -30.95 -31.71 -25.87
C PRO A 4 -29.62 -31.61 -25.11
N CYS A 5 -29.64 -30.95 -23.96
CA CYS A 5 -28.50 -30.91 -23.04
C CYS A 5 -28.21 -32.32 -22.50
N THR A 6 -26.96 -32.76 -22.54
CA THR A 6 -26.57 -34.10 -22.07
C THR A 6 -26.68 -34.29 -20.56
N ARG A 7 -26.92 -33.21 -19.80
CA ARG A 7 -27.02 -33.21 -18.33
C ARG A 7 -28.46 -33.10 -17.84
N CYS A 8 -29.16 -32.01 -18.19
CA CYS A 8 -30.51 -31.75 -17.71
C CYS A 8 -31.60 -32.16 -18.70
N HIS A 9 -31.22 -32.59 -19.91
CA HIS A 9 -32.13 -32.96 -21.01
C HIS A 9 -33.07 -31.85 -21.49
N ALA A 10 -32.87 -30.60 -21.03
CA ALA A 10 -33.57 -29.45 -21.58
C ALA A 10 -33.15 -29.21 -23.04
N VAL A 11 -34.10 -28.84 -23.88
CA VAL A 11 -33.88 -28.49 -25.28
C VAL A 11 -33.47 -27.02 -25.36
N PHE A 12 -32.36 -26.73 -26.02
CA PHE A 12 -31.82 -25.36 -26.16
C PHE A 12 -31.35 -25.10 -27.59
N GLU A 13 -31.26 -23.83 -27.99
CA GLU A 13 -30.71 -23.46 -29.29
C GLU A 13 -29.17 -23.44 -29.22
N PRO A 14 -28.46 -23.90 -30.25
CA PRO A 14 -26.98 -23.92 -30.25
C PRO A 14 -26.33 -22.55 -29.96
N THR A 15 -27.01 -21.45 -30.28
CA THR A 15 -26.55 -20.07 -29.98
C THR A 15 -26.52 -19.75 -28.48
N ASP A 16 -27.26 -20.50 -27.67
CA ASP A 16 -27.36 -20.34 -26.22
C ASP A 16 -26.30 -21.19 -25.49
N SER A 17 -25.33 -21.75 -26.22
CA SER A 17 -24.21 -22.53 -25.66
C SER A 17 -22.93 -21.70 -25.66
N ILE A 18 -22.38 -21.42 -24.48
CA ILE A 18 -21.02 -20.89 -24.36
C ILE A 18 -20.06 -22.07 -24.19
N GLY A 19 -19.27 -22.34 -25.23
CA GLY A 19 -18.12 -23.24 -25.22
C GLY A 19 -18.37 -24.66 -24.68
N SER A 20 -18.90 -25.60 -25.46
CA SER A 20 -18.88 -27.03 -25.08
C SER A 20 -19.14 -28.00 -26.24
N ASP A 21 -18.77 -27.63 -27.47
CA ASP A 21 -19.20 -28.33 -28.71
C ASP A 21 -20.72 -28.63 -28.71
N PHE A 22 -21.53 -27.73 -28.12
CA PHE A 22 -22.98 -27.86 -28.05
C PHE A 22 -23.51 -29.04 -27.21
N ARG A 23 -22.75 -29.52 -26.21
CA ARG A 23 -23.20 -30.63 -25.34
C ARG A 23 -24.04 -30.16 -24.14
N PHE A 24 -23.81 -28.93 -23.66
CA PHE A 24 -24.49 -28.39 -22.47
C PHE A 24 -25.26 -27.10 -22.78
N CYS A 25 -26.42 -26.94 -22.14
CA CYS A 25 -27.12 -25.65 -22.09
C CYS A 25 -26.37 -24.67 -21.17
N GLN A 26 -26.64 -23.37 -21.32
CA GLN A 26 -26.04 -22.29 -20.52
C GLN A 26 -26.06 -22.59 -19.01
N ASP A 27 -27.23 -22.94 -18.47
CA ASP A 27 -27.40 -23.19 -17.03
C ASP A 27 -26.54 -24.37 -16.52
N CYS A 28 -26.39 -25.43 -17.31
CA CYS A 28 -25.56 -26.58 -16.94
C CYS A 28 -24.07 -26.27 -17.11
N TRP A 29 -23.70 -25.54 -18.16
CA TRP A 29 -22.34 -25.06 -18.37
C TRP A 29 -21.87 -24.15 -17.22
N GLU A 30 -22.70 -23.18 -16.83
CA GLU A 30 -22.41 -22.28 -15.71
C GLU A 30 -22.30 -23.03 -14.38
N ARG A 31 -23.08 -24.08 -14.15
CA ARG A 31 -23.02 -24.82 -12.87
C ARG A 31 -21.83 -25.76 -12.76
N GLU A 32 -21.32 -26.30 -13.86
CA GLU A 32 -20.27 -27.33 -13.84
C GLU A 32 -18.93 -26.83 -14.33
N CYS A 33 -18.90 -26.25 -15.53
CA CYS A 33 -17.65 -25.83 -16.14
C CYS A 33 -17.21 -24.47 -15.63
N SER A 34 -18.13 -23.53 -15.34
CA SER A 34 -17.71 -22.31 -14.65
C SER A 34 -17.20 -22.61 -13.26
N ARG A 35 -17.76 -23.56 -12.50
CA ARG A 35 -17.22 -23.91 -11.18
C ARG A 35 -15.81 -24.48 -11.26
N TRP A 36 -15.54 -25.33 -12.25
CA TRP A 36 -14.20 -25.90 -12.44
C TRP A 36 -13.23 -24.89 -13.03
N TRP A 37 -13.68 -24.05 -13.97
CA TRP A 37 -12.91 -22.94 -14.54
C TRP A 37 -12.62 -21.85 -13.51
N TRP A 38 -13.59 -21.44 -12.70
CA TRP A 38 -13.42 -20.58 -11.52
C TRP A 38 -12.53 -21.24 -10.47
N SER A 39 -12.64 -22.55 -10.22
CA SER A 39 -11.72 -23.27 -9.33
C SER A 39 -10.30 -23.29 -9.88
N VAL A 40 -10.12 -23.39 -11.19
CA VAL A 40 -8.83 -23.32 -11.87
C VAL A 40 -8.29 -21.90 -11.91
N ILE A 41 -9.11 -20.87 -12.11
CA ILE A 41 -8.73 -19.45 -11.99
C ILE A 41 -8.30 -19.14 -10.54
N VAL A 42 -9.09 -19.59 -9.54
CA VAL A 42 -8.76 -19.49 -8.12
C VAL A 42 -7.48 -20.27 -7.78
N ALA A 43 -7.27 -21.46 -8.37
CA ALA A 43 -6.07 -22.27 -8.15
C ALA A 43 -4.84 -21.77 -8.92
N LEU A 44 -5.03 -21.08 -10.05
CA LEU A 44 -3.96 -20.49 -10.87
C LEU A 44 -3.56 -19.11 -10.40
N ALA A 45 -4.29 -18.51 -9.44
CA ALA A 45 -3.98 -17.21 -8.84
C ALA A 45 -3.44 -16.22 -9.88
N LEU A 46 -4.13 -16.10 -11.03
CA LEU A 46 -3.86 -15.02 -11.95
C LEU A 46 -4.24 -13.75 -11.20
N PRO A 47 -3.31 -12.82 -10.95
CA PRO A 47 -3.58 -11.62 -10.19
C PRO A 47 -4.38 -10.68 -11.08
N GLU A 48 -5.68 -10.94 -11.26
CA GLU A 48 -6.62 -9.88 -11.59
C GLU A 48 -6.73 -9.01 -10.35
N ASP A 49 -6.20 -7.80 -10.47
CA ASP A 49 -6.13 -6.75 -9.47
C ASP A 49 -5.86 -7.29 -8.05
N GLN A 50 -4.57 -7.43 -7.72
CA GLN A 50 -4.19 -7.28 -6.33
C GLN A 50 -4.70 -5.91 -5.88
N ASP A 51 -5.88 -5.90 -5.25
CA ASP A 51 -6.27 -4.89 -4.29
C ASP A 51 -5.00 -4.61 -3.47
N LEU A 52 -4.46 -3.41 -3.65
CA LEU A 52 -3.24 -2.92 -3.01
C LEU A 52 -3.46 -2.83 -1.50
N MET A 53 -3.51 -3.98 -0.84
CA MET A 53 -3.61 -4.12 0.60
C MET A 53 -2.20 -3.91 1.17
N THR A 54 -1.86 -2.65 1.42
CA THR A 54 -0.62 -2.19 2.05
C THR A 54 -1.00 -1.43 3.31
N GLU A 55 -0.66 -1.89 4.53
CA GLU A 55 -0.93 -1.21 5.85
C GLU A 55 -2.34 -0.59 6.12
N HIS A 56 -3.31 -0.67 5.20
CA HIS A 56 -4.48 0.22 5.07
C HIS A 56 -5.79 -0.32 5.67
N ASP A 57 -5.76 -1.44 6.40
CA ASP A 57 -6.94 -1.95 7.13
C ASP A 57 -7.04 -1.47 8.58
N LEU A 58 -6.15 -0.56 9.00
CA LEU A 58 -6.32 0.10 10.28
C LEU A 58 -7.54 1.02 10.22
N PRO A 59 -8.47 0.96 11.20
CA PRO A 59 -9.56 1.92 11.25
C PRO A 59 -8.96 3.33 11.26
N ARG A 60 -9.60 4.26 10.54
CA ARG A 60 -9.15 5.66 10.44
C ARG A 60 -9.42 6.34 11.80
N ILE A 61 -8.53 6.12 12.77
CA ILE A 61 -8.65 6.52 14.19
C ILE A 61 -8.32 8.01 14.37
N PHE A 62 -9.03 8.90 13.66
CA PHE A 62 -9.12 10.29 14.10
C PHE A 62 -10.59 10.62 14.35
N ASN A 63 -11.02 10.50 15.60
CA ASN A 63 -12.37 10.78 16.04
C ASN A 63 -12.34 11.97 17.03
N PRO A 64 -12.36 13.22 16.54
CA PRO A 64 -12.26 14.42 17.37
C PRO A 64 -13.61 14.78 18.00
N ASP A 65 -14.27 13.81 18.63
CA ASP A 65 -15.59 13.89 19.27
C ASP A 65 -16.79 13.65 18.33
N GLY A 66 -17.56 12.61 18.62
CA GLY A 66 -18.60 12.01 17.77
C GLY A 66 -19.91 12.81 17.64
N THR A 67 -19.86 14.14 17.74
CA THR A 67 -21.02 15.04 17.71
C THR A 67 -21.01 15.97 16.49
N ALA A 68 -20.62 15.47 15.32
CA ALA A 68 -20.61 16.26 14.10
C ALA A 68 -22.04 16.42 13.53
N GLU A 69 -22.62 17.61 13.66
CA GLU A 69 -23.93 17.94 13.05
C GLU A 69 -23.83 18.30 11.56
N ASN A 70 -22.68 18.80 11.13
CA ASN A 70 -22.41 19.21 9.76
C ASN A 70 -22.12 17.99 8.86
N PRO A 71 -22.86 17.78 7.75
CA PRO A 71 -22.65 16.67 6.82
C PRO A 71 -21.21 16.56 6.29
N LYS A 72 -20.49 17.69 6.15
CA LYS A 72 -19.09 17.70 5.70
C LYS A 72 -18.13 17.20 6.78
N ASP A 73 -18.45 17.41 8.05
CA ASP A 73 -17.65 16.94 9.18
C ASP A 73 -17.85 15.43 9.41
N ILE A 74 -19.08 14.94 9.22
CA ILE A 74 -19.41 13.49 9.25
C ILE A 74 -18.66 12.75 8.13
N VAL A 75 -18.67 13.28 6.90
CA VAL A 75 -17.96 12.66 5.78
C VAL A 75 -16.44 12.86 5.89
N GLY A 76 -16.01 14.02 6.37
CA GLY A 76 -14.60 14.40 6.52
C GLY A 76 -13.87 13.56 7.55
N SER A 77 -14.49 13.32 8.72
CA SER A 77 -13.94 12.48 9.79
C SER A 77 -13.73 11.01 9.39
N ARG A 78 -14.42 10.54 8.34
CA ARG A 78 -14.24 9.19 7.78
C ARG A 78 -13.07 9.09 6.79
N LYS A 79 -12.41 10.21 6.46
CA LYS A 79 -11.26 10.24 5.53
C LYS A 79 -9.95 10.33 6.32
N PRO A 80 -8.81 9.88 5.75
CA PRO A 80 -7.52 10.10 6.38
C PRO A 80 -7.27 11.58 6.65
N ALA A 81 -6.99 11.91 7.90
CA ALA A 81 -6.78 13.27 8.37
C ALA A 81 -5.35 13.74 8.05
N LEU A 82 -5.08 14.09 6.79
CA LEU A 82 -3.72 14.47 6.33
C LEU A 82 -3.12 15.66 7.11
N HIS A 83 -3.96 16.50 7.70
CA HIS A 83 -3.54 17.63 8.54
C HIS A 83 -2.85 17.20 9.85
N LEU A 84 -2.90 15.91 10.22
CA LEU A 84 -2.18 15.37 11.38
C LEU A 84 -0.67 15.27 11.14
N VAL A 85 -0.21 15.32 9.88
CA VAL A 85 1.21 15.43 9.58
C VAL A 85 1.65 16.87 9.89
N PRO A 86 2.65 17.09 10.75
CA PRO A 86 3.11 18.43 11.08
C PRO A 86 3.48 19.23 9.81
N PRO A 87 2.95 20.46 9.61
CA PRO A 87 3.23 21.25 8.42
C PRO A 87 4.71 21.52 8.18
N SER A 88 5.51 21.66 9.25
CA SER A 88 6.98 21.82 9.15
C SER A 88 7.64 20.65 8.42
N ALA A 89 7.17 19.43 8.66
CA ALA A 89 7.70 18.24 8.02
C ALA A 89 7.33 18.22 6.53
N ASN A 90 6.07 18.54 6.18
CA ASN A 90 5.62 18.63 4.80
C ASN A 90 6.41 19.69 4.00
N ILE A 91 6.66 20.86 4.59
CA ILE A 91 7.38 21.95 3.94
C ILE A 91 8.83 21.56 3.65
N LEU A 92 9.56 21.04 4.66
CA LEU A 92 10.96 20.68 4.47
C LEU A 92 11.13 19.49 3.53
N GLU A 93 10.22 18.51 3.59
CA GLU A 93 10.18 17.39 2.65
C GLU A 93 9.92 17.86 1.21
N ALA A 94 9.01 18.82 1.01
CA ALA A 94 8.78 19.44 -0.30
C ALA A 94 10.01 20.17 -0.84
N VAL A 95 10.80 20.83 0.02
CA VAL A 95 12.07 21.47 -0.37
C VAL A 95 13.08 20.44 -0.89
N VAL A 96 13.21 19.29 -0.20
CA VAL A 96 14.06 18.18 -0.68
C VAL A 96 13.57 17.63 -2.01
N PHE A 97 12.26 17.45 -2.19
CA PHE A 97 11.70 17.02 -3.47
C PHE A 97 11.96 18.02 -4.60
N GLY A 98 11.89 19.32 -4.31
CA GLY A 98 12.27 20.38 -5.25
C GLY A 98 13.75 20.27 -5.65
N HIS A 99 14.64 20.14 -4.67
CA HIS A 99 16.07 19.94 -4.92
C HIS A 99 16.34 18.69 -5.78
N GLY A 100 15.65 17.57 -5.49
CA GLY A 100 15.73 16.35 -6.29
C GLY A 100 15.20 16.53 -7.71
N ALA A 101 14.09 17.26 -7.88
CA ALA A 101 13.52 17.57 -9.19
C ALA A 101 14.50 18.38 -10.03
N ASP A 102 15.13 19.42 -9.46
CA ASP A 102 16.14 20.22 -10.15
C ASP A 102 17.35 19.37 -10.55
N LYS A 103 17.82 18.49 -9.66
CA LYS A 103 19.00 17.64 -9.88
C LYS A 103 18.77 16.52 -10.89
N TYR A 104 17.57 15.94 -10.92
CA TYR A 104 17.31 14.70 -11.65
C TYR A 104 16.26 14.82 -12.77
N GLY A 105 15.97 16.05 -13.21
CA GLY A 105 15.23 16.31 -14.44
C GLY A 105 13.70 16.31 -14.28
N GLY A 106 13.19 16.74 -13.14
CA GLY A 106 11.77 16.98 -12.88
C GLY A 106 11.21 16.23 -11.68
N ALA A 107 10.01 16.64 -11.26
CA ALA A 107 9.28 16.00 -10.16
C ALA A 107 8.79 14.59 -10.52
N TYR A 108 8.60 13.73 -9.53
CA TYR A 108 8.07 12.35 -9.68
C TYR A 108 8.90 11.44 -10.60
N ASN A 109 10.18 11.75 -10.82
CA ASN A 109 11.06 10.94 -11.67
C ASN A 109 11.21 9.48 -11.19
N TRP A 110 11.04 9.22 -9.88
CA TRP A 110 11.03 7.90 -9.27
C TRP A 110 9.81 7.03 -9.64
N ARG A 111 8.75 7.61 -10.22
CA ARG A 111 7.64 6.82 -10.79
C ARG A 111 7.94 6.32 -12.21
N VAL A 112 8.83 7.01 -12.92
CA VAL A 112 9.26 6.63 -14.28
C VAL A 112 10.40 5.63 -14.24
N LYS A 113 11.31 5.78 -13.27
CA LYS A 113 12.47 4.90 -13.09
C LYS A 113 12.25 4.00 -11.88
N PRO A 114 12.44 2.67 -12.02
CA PRO A 114 12.28 1.75 -10.90
C PRO A 114 13.14 2.11 -9.69
N VAL A 115 12.56 1.97 -8.49
CA VAL A 115 13.18 2.31 -7.21
C VAL A 115 13.69 1.05 -6.54
N ARG A 116 15.00 0.93 -6.27
CA ARG A 116 15.54 -0.21 -5.50
C ARG A 116 15.47 0.05 -4.00
N THR A 117 14.83 -0.87 -3.27
CA THR A 117 14.61 -0.73 -1.82
C THR A 117 15.91 -0.51 -1.04
N SER A 118 16.93 -1.33 -1.29
CA SER A 118 18.21 -1.27 -0.58
C SER A 118 18.92 0.10 -0.68
N ILE A 119 18.83 0.76 -1.83
CA ILE A 119 19.50 2.04 -2.11
C ILE A 119 18.87 3.16 -1.28
N TYR A 120 17.54 3.24 -1.27
CA TYR A 120 16.82 4.28 -0.55
C TYR A 120 16.81 4.05 0.96
N ILE A 121 16.76 2.79 1.42
CA ILE A 121 16.98 2.46 2.83
C ILE A 121 18.38 2.92 3.27
N SER A 122 19.41 2.59 2.49
CA SER A 122 20.78 2.98 2.82
C SER A 122 20.97 4.51 2.83
N ALA A 123 20.33 5.22 1.90
CA ALA A 123 20.34 6.68 1.87
C ALA A 123 19.69 7.29 3.12
N ALA A 124 18.49 6.82 3.48
CA ALA A 124 17.80 7.27 4.69
C ALA A 124 18.64 7.00 5.95
N MET A 125 19.23 5.81 6.07
CA MET A 125 20.09 5.45 7.19
C MET A 125 21.32 6.35 7.32
N ARG A 126 21.95 6.77 6.21
CA ARG A 126 23.09 7.70 6.25
C ARG A 126 22.68 9.10 6.74
N HIS A 127 21.52 9.59 6.34
CA HIS A 127 21.01 10.86 6.85
C HIS A 127 20.67 10.77 8.34
N LEU A 128 20.01 9.68 8.77
CA LEU A 128 19.71 9.45 10.18
C LEU A 128 20.98 9.30 11.04
N ALA A 129 22.00 8.62 10.52
CA ALA A 129 23.28 8.45 11.23
C ALA A 129 23.99 9.80 11.42
N GLN A 130 24.10 10.62 10.37
CA GLN A 130 24.72 11.96 10.48
C GLN A 130 23.93 12.87 11.42
N TRP A 131 22.60 12.79 11.39
CA TRP A 131 21.75 13.52 12.33
C TRP A 131 21.96 13.08 13.78
N LEU A 132 22.07 11.76 14.01
CA LEU A 132 22.37 11.21 15.33
C LEU A 132 23.77 11.66 15.84
N ASP A 133 24.73 11.81 14.93
CA ASP A 133 26.08 12.34 15.22
C ASP A 133 26.12 13.87 15.39
N GLY A 134 24.96 14.54 15.37
CA GLY A 134 24.82 15.97 15.67
C GLY A 134 24.87 16.91 14.47
N GLN A 135 24.86 16.39 13.24
CA GLN A 135 24.76 17.22 12.03
C GLN A 135 23.29 17.50 11.70
N ASN A 136 22.89 18.77 11.62
CA ASN A 136 21.49 19.09 11.34
C ASN A 136 21.16 19.02 9.85
N ASP A 137 22.07 19.55 9.02
CA ASP A 137 21.87 19.78 7.59
C ASP A 137 22.90 19.04 6.76
N ASP A 138 22.46 18.59 5.59
CA ASP A 138 23.28 17.93 4.60
C ASP A 138 24.26 18.91 3.93
N ALA A 139 25.54 18.54 3.87
CA ALA A 139 26.58 19.43 3.37
C ALA A 139 26.49 19.72 1.86
N GLU A 140 25.88 18.83 1.06
CA GLU A 140 25.74 19.03 -0.38
C GLU A 140 24.59 20.00 -0.70
N SER A 141 23.46 19.82 -0.02
CA SER A 141 22.22 20.56 -0.31
C SER A 141 21.94 21.73 0.63
N GLY A 142 22.53 21.75 1.83
CA GLY A 142 22.20 22.68 2.91
C GLY A 142 20.83 22.45 3.54
N ILE A 143 20.20 21.29 3.30
CA ILE A 143 18.84 20.96 3.78
C ILE A 143 18.91 19.91 4.90
N SER A 144 17.96 19.97 5.84
CA SER A 144 17.88 19.06 6.98
C SER A 144 18.01 17.58 6.61
N HIS A 145 18.86 16.86 7.34
CA HIS A 145 18.99 15.40 7.24
C HIS A 145 17.68 14.67 7.51
N LEU A 146 16.87 15.15 8.46
CA LEU A 146 15.55 14.55 8.75
C LEU A 146 14.60 14.68 7.55
N ALA A 147 14.67 15.80 6.82
CA ALA A 147 13.87 16.01 5.63
C ALA A 147 14.29 15.07 4.49
N HIS A 148 15.61 14.87 4.29
CA HIS A 148 16.12 13.90 3.33
C HIS A 148 15.74 12.46 3.68
N ALA A 149 15.81 12.08 4.96
CA ALA A 149 15.38 10.76 5.41
C ALA A 149 13.88 10.54 5.14
N ARG A 150 13.03 11.53 5.44
CA ARG A 150 11.59 11.47 5.11
C ARG A 150 11.33 11.33 3.62
N ALA A 151 11.97 12.15 2.78
CA ALA A 151 11.81 12.09 1.34
C ALA A 151 12.20 10.70 0.77
N CYS A 152 13.26 10.07 1.30
CA CYS A 152 13.63 8.71 0.92
C CYS A 152 12.53 7.69 1.27
N LEU A 153 11.94 7.79 2.46
CA LEU A 153 10.87 6.91 2.90
C LEU A 153 9.58 7.14 2.11
N ALA A 154 9.23 8.40 1.82
CA ALA A 154 8.09 8.75 1.00
C ALA A 154 8.20 8.18 -0.43
N ILE A 155 9.40 8.22 -1.04
CA ILE A 155 9.63 7.58 -2.35
C ILE A 155 9.43 6.06 -2.28
N LEU A 156 9.88 5.40 -1.20
CA LEU A 156 9.68 3.96 -1.03
C LEU A 156 8.20 3.59 -0.90
N ILE A 157 7.43 4.35 -0.10
CA ILE A 157 5.98 4.17 0.06
C ILE A 157 5.28 4.37 -1.29
N ASP A 158 5.62 5.44 -2.01
CA ASP A 158 5.05 5.74 -3.32
C ASP A 158 5.39 4.66 -4.36
N ALA A 159 6.63 4.18 -4.39
CA ALA A 159 7.05 3.11 -5.29
C ALA A 159 6.36 1.78 -4.98
N GLN A 160 6.13 1.48 -3.69
CA GLN A 160 5.38 0.30 -3.27
C GLN A 160 3.91 0.36 -3.71
N THR A 161 3.27 1.52 -3.59
CA THR A 161 1.86 1.72 -3.98
C THR A 161 1.66 1.80 -5.49
N THR A 162 2.70 2.17 -6.25
CA THR A 162 2.64 2.30 -7.72
C THR A 162 3.27 1.13 -8.47
N ALA A 163 3.65 0.05 -7.76
CA ALA A 163 4.31 -1.14 -8.31
C ALA A 163 5.62 -0.85 -9.10
N SER A 164 6.29 0.28 -8.81
CA SER A 164 7.59 0.63 -9.39
C SER A 164 8.79 0.23 -8.50
N LEU A 165 8.51 -0.38 -7.35
CA LEU A 165 9.51 -0.83 -6.39
C LEU A 165 10.17 -2.14 -6.84
N ILE A 166 11.49 -2.13 -6.95
CA ILE A 166 12.33 -3.33 -7.00
C ILE A 166 12.66 -3.71 -5.56
N ASP A 167 11.93 -4.70 -5.05
CA ASP A 167 12.12 -5.21 -3.70
C ASP A 167 13.28 -6.22 -3.64
N ASP A 168 14.47 -5.71 -3.29
CA ASP A 168 15.71 -6.48 -3.09
C ASP A 168 16.04 -6.70 -1.61
N ARG A 169 15.04 -6.64 -0.72
CA ARG A 169 15.22 -6.93 0.71
C ARG A 169 15.64 -8.39 0.92
N PRO A 170 16.46 -8.68 1.95
CA PRO A 170 16.77 -10.06 2.32
C PRO A 170 15.51 -10.80 2.78
N SER A 171 15.59 -12.13 2.82
CA SER A 171 14.53 -12.96 3.39
C SER A 171 14.20 -12.55 4.83
N VAL A 172 12.97 -12.86 5.26
CA VAL A 172 12.41 -12.41 6.54
C VAL A 172 13.36 -12.75 7.70
N GLY A 173 13.85 -11.70 8.38
CA GLY A 173 14.74 -11.80 9.53
C GLY A 173 14.02 -11.91 10.88
N LYS A 174 14.78 -12.02 11.97
CA LYS A 174 14.27 -12.16 13.36
C LYS A 174 14.18 -10.84 14.15
N SER A 175 14.35 -9.70 13.49
CA SER A 175 14.48 -8.39 14.15
C SER A 175 13.28 -8.04 15.04
N ALA A 176 12.05 -8.32 14.59
CA ALA A 176 10.84 -8.07 15.38
C ALA A 176 10.86 -8.83 16.72
N SER A 177 11.22 -10.12 16.69
CA SER A 177 11.34 -10.94 17.90
C SER A 177 12.45 -10.46 18.82
N LEU A 178 13.57 -9.97 18.27
CA LEU A 178 14.66 -9.41 19.05
C LEU A 178 14.25 -8.10 19.75
N ILE A 179 13.57 -7.19 19.05
CA ILE A 179 13.04 -5.95 19.63
C ILE A 179 12.11 -6.29 20.79
N GLN A 180 11.16 -7.22 20.59
CA GLN A 180 10.24 -7.66 21.63
C GLN A 180 10.99 -8.22 22.85
N LYS A 181 11.97 -9.11 22.62
CA LYS A 181 12.78 -9.72 23.69
C LYS A 181 13.55 -8.69 24.53
N HIS A 182 14.01 -7.60 23.92
CA HIS A 182 14.81 -6.56 24.58
C HIS A 182 14.01 -5.34 25.03
N THR A 183 12.69 -5.33 24.83
CA THR A 183 11.80 -4.27 25.31
C THR A 183 11.44 -4.52 26.77
N LYS A 184 11.80 -3.59 27.66
CA LYS A 184 11.38 -3.65 29.08
C LYS A 184 9.89 -3.30 29.17
N ALA A 185 9.09 -4.16 29.81
CA ALA A 185 7.71 -3.82 30.12
C ALA A 185 7.68 -2.69 31.16
N VAL A 186 6.92 -1.63 30.87
CA VAL A 186 6.66 -0.54 31.80
C VAL A 186 5.26 -0.72 32.38
N SER A 187 5.17 -0.95 33.68
CA SER A 187 3.90 -0.92 34.40
C SER A 187 3.51 0.53 34.63
N LEU A 188 2.63 1.09 33.81
CA LEU A 188 2.10 2.43 34.00
C LEU A 188 1.17 2.42 35.23
N THR A 189 1.68 2.78 36.40
CA THR A 189 0.84 3.08 37.59
C THR A 189 0.15 4.42 37.38
N SER A 190 -1.12 4.35 36.97
CA SER A 190 -2.14 5.40 36.90
C SER A 190 -1.80 6.66 36.07
N PRO A 191 -2.76 7.17 35.26
CA PRO A 191 -2.54 8.37 34.46
C PRO A 191 -2.25 9.59 35.38
N PRO A 192 -1.35 10.50 34.97
CA PRO A 192 -1.11 11.74 35.71
C PRO A 192 -2.42 12.50 35.83
N GLN A 193 -2.81 12.86 37.05
CA GLN A 193 -3.94 13.74 37.30
C GLN A 193 -3.60 15.09 36.67
N LEU A 194 -4.29 15.40 35.56
CA LEU A 194 -4.28 16.73 34.94
C LEU A 194 -4.63 17.76 36.02
N ARG A 195 -3.71 18.68 36.29
CA ARG A 195 -3.97 19.86 37.14
C ARG A 195 -4.61 20.97 36.31
#